data_AF-A0A143X3V7-F1
#
_entry.id   AF-A0A143X3V7-F1
#
_cell.length_a   1.000
_cell.length_b   1.000
_cell.length_c   1.000
_cell.angle_alpha   90.00
_cell.angle_beta   90.00
_cell.angle_gamma   90.00
#
_symmetry.space_group_name_H-M   'P 1'
#
loop_
_entity.id
_entity.type
_entity.pdbx_description
1 polymer ?
#
loop_
_entity_poly.entity_id
_entity_poly.type
_entity_poly.pdbx_seq_one_letter_code
_entity_poly.pdbx_strand_id
1 'polypeptide(L)'
;MALEGYDSFEAVKSRLDEIVDAVGDDDLPLDDALALYEEAVALGLRASDLLEEGIEARQEAERASADAGAGAPGDAVADGVQAAGDAADPASDGPDPARS
;
A
#
# COMPACT_ATOMS: atom_id res chain seq x y z
N MET A 1 -25.11 4.33 -18.71
CA MET A 1 -24.22 4.05 -17.58
C MET A 1 -24.30 2.54 -17.35
N ALA A 2 -23.27 1.79 -17.73
CA ALA A 2 -23.25 0.31 -17.64
C ALA A 2 -22.31 -0.20 -16.53
N LEU A 3 -21.72 0.71 -15.75
CA LEU A 3 -20.71 0.39 -14.74
C LEU A 3 -21.22 0.45 -13.29
N GLU A 4 -22.52 0.75 -13.09
CA GLU A 4 -23.14 0.99 -11.76
C GLU A 4 -23.21 -0.25 -10.85
N GLY A 5 -22.67 -1.40 -11.26
CA GLY A 5 -22.59 -2.63 -10.47
C GLY A 5 -21.18 -3.12 -10.16
N TYR A 6 -20.14 -2.41 -10.62
CA TYR A 6 -18.74 -2.85 -10.51
C TYR A 6 -17.93 -1.91 -9.60
N ASP A 7 -18.34 -1.86 -8.33
CA ASP A 7 -17.75 -0.99 -7.31
C ASP A 7 -16.63 -1.66 -6.50
N SER A 8 -16.24 -2.88 -6.86
CA SER A 8 -15.14 -3.61 -6.23
C SER A 8 -14.28 -4.31 -7.26
N PHE A 9 -12.99 -4.47 -6.93
CA PHE A 9 -12.05 -5.23 -7.74
C PHE A 9 -12.50 -6.67 -8.01
N GLU A 10 -13.14 -7.32 -7.04
CA GLU A 10 -13.63 -8.69 -7.19
C GLU A 10 -14.79 -8.75 -8.21
N ALA A 11 -15.74 -7.82 -8.13
CA ALA A 11 -16.83 -7.73 -9.09
C ALA A 11 -16.31 -7.45 -10.52
N VAL A 12 -15.37 -6.52 -10.67
CA VAL A 12 -14.74 -6.22 -11.96
C VAL A 12 -14.00 -7.45 -12.50
N LYS A 13 -13.20 -8.13 -11.66
CA LYS A 13 -12.46 -9.32 -12.04
C LYS A 13 -13.38 -10.46 -12.47
N SER A 14 -14.42 -10.75 -11.69
CA SER A 14 -15.38 -11.81 -12.02
C SER A 14 -16.00 -11.59 -13.39
N ARG A 15 -16.37 -10.34 -13.71
CA ARG A 15 -16.93 -10.02 -15.03
C ARG A 15 -15.90 -10.12 -16.15
N LEU A 16 -14.66 -9.70 -15.92
CA LEU A 16 -13.59 -9.87 -16.91
C LEU A 16 -13.32 -11.34 -17.19
N ASP A 17 -13.32 -12.21 -16.17
CA ASP A 17 -13.15 -13.66 -16.34
C ASP A 17 -14.30 -14.24 -17.20
N GLU A 18 -15.56 -13.86 -16.93
CA GLU A 18 -16.71 -14.26 -17.77
C GLU A 18 -16.58 -13.80 -19.24
N ILE A 19 -16.08 -12.58 -19.46
CA ILE A 19 -15.85 -12.06 -20.81
C ILE A 19 -14.76 -12.86 -21.52
N VAL A 20 -13.66 -13.19 -20.82
CA VAL A 20 -12.58 -14.02 -21.38
C VAL A 20 -13.11 -15.40 -21.78
N ASP A 21 -13.92 -16.01 -20.93
CA ASP A 21 -14.54 -17.31 -21.22
C ASP A 21 -15.46 -17.22 -22.45
N ALA A 22 -16.28 -16.17 -22.55
CA ALA A 22 -17.20 -15.98 -23.67
C ALA A 22 -16.47 -15.69 -25.00
N VAL A 23 -15.44 -14.85 -24.99
CA VAL A 23 -14.63 -14.52 -26.19
C VAL A 23 -13.79 -15.72 -26.64
N GLY A 24 -13.53 -16.68 -25.75
CA GLY A 24 -12.87 -17.95 -26.09
C GLY A 24 -13.75 -18.94 -26.86
N ASP A 25 -15.04 -18.66 -27.03
CA ASP A 25 -15.96 -19.48 -27.82
C ASP A 25 -15.87 -19.13 -29.32
N ASP A 26 -15.45 -20.10 -30.14
CA ASP A 26 -15.31 -19.94 -31.59
C ASP A 26 -16.66 -19.76 -32.32
N ASP A 27 -17.78 -20.13 -31.67
CA ASP A 27 -19.13 -19.96 -32.22
C ASP A 27 -19.72 -18.55 -31.93
N LEU A 28 -19.02 -17.72 -31.15
CA LEU A 28 -19.46 -16.36 -30.83
C LEU A 28 -19.39 -15.44 -32.07
N PRO A 29 -20.47 -14.73 -32.43
CA PRO A 29 -20.44 -13.76 -33.51
C PRO A 29 -19.44 -12.64 -33.26
N LEU A 30 -18.75 -12.19 -34.32
CA LEU A 30 -17.74 -11.14 -34.22
C LEU A 30 -18.27 -9.85 -33.58
N ASP A 31 -19.49 -9.43 -33.92
CA ASP A 31 -20.09 -8.21 -33.36
C ASP A 31 -20.30 -8.32 -31.85
N ASP A 32 -20.69 -9.50 -31.36
CA ASP A 32 -20.85 -9.76 -29.93
C ASP A 32 -19.49 -9.81 -29.22
N ALA A 33 -18.47 -10.40 -29.85
CA ALA A 33 -17.11 -10.40 -29.34
C ALA A 33 -16.53 -8.98 -29.24
N LEU A 34 -16.80 -8.11 -30.22
CA LEU A 34 -16.39 -6.72 -30.19
C LEU A 34 -17.10 -5.94 -29.07
N ALA A 35 -18.40 -6.18 -28.87
CA ALA A 35 -19.14 -5.58 -27.76
C ALA A 35 -18.57 -6.00 -26.39
N LEU A 36 -18.23 -7.27 -26.22
CA LEU A 36 -17.59 -7.78 -25.01
C LEU A 36 -16.19 -7.19 -24.80
N TYR A 37 -15.43 -6.97 -25.86
CA TYR A 37 -14.13 -6.30 -25.78
C TYR A 37 -14.28 -4.85 -25.29
N GLU A 38 -15.24 -4.10 -25.84
CA GLU A 38 -15.53 -2.73 -25.40
C GLU A 38 -15.96 -2.68 -23.92
N GLU A 39 -16.76 -3.66 -23.48
CA GLU A 39 -17.12 -3.82 -22.07
C GLU A 39 -15.88 -4.06 -21.20
N ALA A 40 -14.98 -4.96 -21.62
CA ALA A 40 -13.73 -5.24 -20.90
C ALA A 40 -12.83 -4.00 -20.78
N VAL A 41 -12.76 -3.15 -21.81
CA VAL A 41 -12.02 -1.88 -21.73
C VAL A 41 -12.65 -0.95 -20.69
N ALA A 42 -13.97 -0.81 -20.69
CA ALA A 42 -14.68 0.02 -19.72
C ALA A 42 -14.47 -0.48 -18.27
N LEU A 43 -14.48 -1.80 -18.07
CA LEU A 43 -14.18 -2.44 -16.79
C LEU A 43 -12.72 -2.20 -16.34
N GLY A 44 -11.76 -2.25 -17.26
CA GLY A 44 -10.36 -1.94 -16.97
C GLY A 44 -10.14 -0.49 -16.53
N LEU A 45 -10.86 0.46 -17.13
CA LEU A 45 -10.87 1.85 -16.69
C LEU A 45 -11.46 1.98 -15.29
N ARG A 46 -12.60 1.33 -15.03
CA ARG A 46 -13.22 1.31 -13.69
C ARG A 46 -12.28 0.75 -12.63
N ALA A 47 -11.53 -0.33 -12.94
CA ALA A 47 -10.53 -0.87 -12.02
C ALA A 47 -9.39 0.12 -11.73
N SER A 48 -9.02 0.95 -12.71
CA SER A 48 -8.00 1.99 -12.54
C SER A 48 -8.51 3.10 -11.62
N ASP A 49 -9.76 3.53 -11.79
CA ASP A 49 -10.41 4.51 -10.92
C ASP A 49 -10.48 4.00 -9.47
N LEU A 50 -10.91 2.74 -9.27
CA LEU A 50 -10.96 2.10 -7.95
C LEU A 50 -9.58 2.01 -7.28
N LEU A 51 -8.51 1.87 -8.07
CA LEU A 51 -7.15 1.85 -7.55
C LEU A 51 -6.73 3.24 -7.04
N GLU A 52 -7.05 4.27 -7.81
CA GLU A 52 -6.80 5.66 -7.44
C GLU A 52 -7.56 6.05 -6.17
N GLU A 53 -8.87 5.76 -6.13
CA GLU A 53 -9.73 5.97 -4.95
C GLU A 53 -9.17 5.28 -3.70
N GLY A 54 -8.72 4.02 -3.83
CA GLY A 54 -8.14 3.25 -2.73
C GLY A 54 -6.80 3.81 -2.21
N ILE A 55 -6.00 4.42 -3.10
CA ILE A 55 -4.75 5.10 -2.74
C ILE A 55 -5.04 6.41 -2.01
N GLU A 56 -5.97 7.22 -2.51
CA GLU A 56 -6.39 8.48 -1.89
C GLU A 56 -6.95 8.26 -0.49
N ALA A 57 -7.87 7.30 -0.35
CA ALA A 57 -8.46 6.94 0.94
C ALA A 57 -7.40 6.51 1.97
N ARG A 58 -6.37 5.76 1.53
CA ARG A 58 -5.26 5.36 2.42
C ARG A 58 -4.42 6.55 2.85
N GLN A 59 -4.09 7.45 1.93
CA GLN A 59 -3.31 8.65 2.24
C GLN A 59 -4.07 9.59 3.19
N GLU A 60 -5.37 9.75 3.01
CA GLU A 60 -6.20 10.54 3.91
C GLU A 60 -6.25 9.94 5.31
N ALA A 61 -6.43 8.61 5.42
CA ALA A 61 -6.38 7.91 6.70
C ALA A 61 -5.02 8.07 7.40
N GLU A 62 -3.90 8.03 6.67
CA GLU A 62 -2.56 8.26 7.20
C GLU A 62 -2.38 9.70 7.71
N ARG A 63 -2.83 10.70 6.96
CA ARG A 63 -2.79 12.12 7.39
C ARG A 63 -3.65 12.37 8.62
N ALA A 64 -4.85 11.82 8.67
CA ALA A 64 -5.73 11.91 9.84
C ALA A 64 -5.09 11.25 11.08
N SER A 65 -4.39 10.13 10.89
CA SER A 65 -3.67 9.44 11.96
C SER A 65 -2.44 10.23 12.43
N ALA A 66 -1.75 10.92 11.53
CA ALA A 66 -0.59 11.76 11.85
C ALA A 66 -0.97 13.04 12.63
N ASP A 67 -2.11 13.66 12.29
CA ASP A 67 -2.63 14.85 13.00
C ASP A 67 -3.07 14.51 14.43
N ALA A 68 -3.67 13.33 14.64
CA ALA A 68 -4.05 12.84 15.97
C ALA A 68 -2.83 12.50 16.88
N GLY A 69 -1.66 12.25 16.30
CA GLY A 69 -0.42 11.93 17.03
C GLY A 69 0.42 13.14 17.45
N ALA A 70 0.14 14.34 16.94
CA ALA A 70 0.93 15.55 17.19
C ALA A 70 0.51 16.33 18.46
N GLY A 71 -0.44 15.82 19.24
CA GLY A 71 -1.09 16.49 20.38
C GLY A 71 -0.62 16.09 21.79
N ALA A 72 0.62 15.61 21.98
CA ALA A 72 1.17 15.40 23.33
C ALA A 72 2.17 16.52 23.69
N PRO A 73 1.80 17.53 24.50
CA PRO A 73 2.76 18.46 25.08
C PRO A 73 3.62 17.71 26.11
N GLY A 74 4.92 17.98 26.11
CA GLY A 74 5.91 17.26 26.91
C GLY A 74 5.76 17.44 28.41
N ASP A 75 6.30 16.46 29.15
CA ASP A 75 6.77 16.67 30.51
C ASP A 75 8.29 16.47 30.50
N ALA A 76 9.00 17.60 30.44
CA ALA A 76 10.42 17.66 30.71
C ALA A 76 10.60 17.61 32.23
N VAL A 77 10.92 16.44 32.76
CA VAL A 77 11.53 16.33 34.09
C VAL A 77 13.04 16.20 33.94
N ALA A 78 13.70 17.35 33.95
CA ALA A 78 15.03 17.46 34.50
C ALA A 78 14.89 17.45 36.03
N ASP A 79 15.45 16.46 36.72
CA ASP A 79 16.25 16.65 37.94
C ASP A 79 16.81 15.31 38.43
N GLY A 80 18.05 15.29 38.90
CA GLY A 80 18.60 14.15 39.63
C GLY A 80 20.08 13.92 39.40
N VAL A 81 20.91 14.82 39.91
CA VAL A 81 22.36 14.62 40.03
C VAL A 81 22.66 13.31 40.78
N GLN A 82 23.59 12.49 40.30
CA GLN A 82 24.40 11.69 41.20
C GLN A 82 25.85 11.67 40.73
N ALA A 83 26.63 12.43 41.48
CA ALA A 83 28.07 12.55 41.36
C ALA A 83 28.79 11.33 41.96
N ALA A 84 29.93 11.04 41.33
CA ALA A 84 31.18 10.52 41.91
C ALA A 84 31.34 9.02 42.21
N GLY A 85 32.44 8.50 41.66
CA GLY A 85 33.06 7.20 41.85
C GLY A 85 33.96 6.93 40.64
N ASP A 86 34.94 7.80 40.36
CA ASP A 86 36.34 7.62 40.81
C ASP A 86 36.87 6.20 40.63
N ALA A 87 37.60 5.97 39.52
CA ALA A 87 38.99 5.52 39.56
C ALA A 87 39.56 5.43 38.12
N ALA A 88 40.71 6.08 37.92
CA ALA A 88 41.65 5.91 36.80
C ALA A 88 42.08 4.42 36.66
N ASP A 89 42.58 3.91 35.54
CA ASP A 89 43.77 4.34 34.80
C ASP A 89 43.89 3.55 33.48
N PRO A 90 44.53 4.09 32.42
CA PRO A 90 44.58 3.50 31.08
C PRO A 90 45.86 2.65 30.88
N ALA A 91 45.70 1.37 30.53
CA ALA A 91 46.81 0.52 30.11
C ALA A 91 46.51 -0.16 28.77
N SER A 92 47.22 0.34 27.76
CA SER A 92 47.57 -0.22 26.46
C SER A 92 47.66 -1.75 26.41
N ASP A 93 47.05 -2.37 25.39
CA ASP A 93 47.77 -3.36 24.57
C ASP A 93 47.18 -3.42 23.15
N GLY A 94 48.06 -3.62 22.17
CA GLY A 94 47.84 -3.36 20.74
C GLY A 94 47.07 -4.43 19.96
N PRO A 95 47.10 -4.36 18.61
CA PRO A 95 46.14 -5.03 17.72
C PRO A 95 46.58 -6.46 17.37
N ASP A 96 45.62 -7.34 17.10
CA ASP A 96 45.90 -8.59 16.35
C ASP A 96 45.04 -8.67 15.07
N PRO A 97 45.65 -8.47 13.89
CA PRO A 97 45.05 -8.76 12.60
C PRO A 97 45.33 -10.22 12.18
N ALA A 98 44.26 -10.88 11.70
CA ALA A 98 44.22 -12.09 10.87
C ALA A 98 43.95 -13.44 11.56
N ARG A 99 42.78 -14.02 11.24
CA ARG A 99 42.60 -15.42 10.82
C ARG A 99 41.50 -15.43 9.75
N SER A 100 41.90 -15.41 8.48
CA SER A 100 42.04 -16.57 7.56
C SER A 100 40.71 -17.03 7.00
#